data_AF-C8VX77-F1
#
_entry.id   AF-C8VX77-F1
#
_cell.length_a   1.000
_cell.length_b   1.000
_cell.length_c   1.000
_cell.angle_alpha   90.00
_cell.angle_beta   90.00
_cell.angle_gamma   90.00
#
_symmetry.space_group_name_H-M   'P 1'
#
loop_
_entity.id
_entity.type
_entity.pdbx_description
1 polymer ?
#
loop_
_entity_poly.entity_id
_entity_poly.type
_entity_poly.pdbx_seq_one_letter_code
_entity_poly.pdbx_strand_id
1 'polypeptide(L)'
;MSQKTFPDLQPNSLAKITASIGIVPSELQPYVQPALEEFKNEMASEIGIHDYAYIDKGELTSRQNGRVGGGMTKKMVAFAEAVLAWDYRNRKMIKGNS
;
A
#
# COMPACT_ATOMS: atom_id res chain seq x y z
N MET A 1 -5.64 30.92 -3.80
CA MET A 1 -5.76 29.44 -3.82
C MET A 1 -5.06 28.91 -2.58
N SER A 2 -5.81 28.40 -1.59
CA SER A 2 -5.19 27.82 -0.39
C SER A 2 -4.49 26.52 -0.80
N GLN A 3 -3.18 26.42 -0.55
CA GLN A 3 -2.50 25.13 -0.66
C GLN A 3 -3.18 24.20 0.35
N LYS A 4 -3.87 23.17 -0.15
CA LYS A 4 -4.45 22.14 0.72
C LYS A 4 -3.29 21.48 1.46
N THR A 5 -3.27 21.63 2.76
CA THR A 5 -2.29 20.96 3.62
C THR A 5 -2.60 19.45 3.64
N PHE A 6 -1.59 18.59 3.85
CA PHE A 6 -1.77 17.13 3.90
C PHE A 6 -2.91 16.58 4.77
N PRO A 7 -3.34 17.21 5.88
CA PRO A 7 -4.53 16.79 6.62
C PRO A 7 -5.80 16.68 5.77
N ASP A 8 -5.85 17.37 4.63
CA ASP A 8 -7.03 17.45 3.76
C ASP A 8 -7.01 16.44 2.60
N LEU A 9 -5.91 15.71 2.40
CA LEU A 9 -5.78 14.72 1.34
C LEU A 9 -6.38 13.39 1.79
N GLN A 10 -7.63 13.18 1.44
CA GLN A 10 -8.31 11.89 1.63
C GLN A 10 -7.51 10.76 0.94
N PRO A 11 -7.46 9.54 1.50
CA PRO A 11 -6.69 8.42 0.95
C PRO A 11 -6.91 8.16 -0.55
N ASN A 12 -8.14 8.36 -1.02
CA ASN A 12 -8.51 8.22 -2.43
C ASN A 12 -7.88 9.30 -3.33
N SER A 13 -7.61 10.51 -2.81
CA SER A 13 -6.91 11.57 -3.51
C SER A 13 -5.42 11.28 -3.61
N LEU A 14 -4.80 10.78 -2.54
CA LEU A 14 -3.39 10.38 -2.54
C LEU A 14 -3.13 9.24 -3.51
N ALA A 15 -4.00 8.22 -3.52
CA ALA A 15 -3.86 7.07 -4.39
C ALA A 15 -3.95 7.46 -5.88
N LYS A 16 -4.86 8.38 -6.23
CA LYS A 16 -4.94 8.92 -7.61
C LYS A 16 -3.73 9.73 -8.02
N ILE A 17 -3.26 10.61 -7.15
CA ILE A 17 -2.07 11.44 -7.40
C ILE A 17 -0.89 10.51 -7.63
N THR A 18 -0.64 9.58 -6.71
CA THR A 18 0.46 8.61 -6.80
C THR A 18 0.34 7.72 -8.04
N ALA A 19 -0.84 7.22 -8.38
CA ALA A 19 -1.06 6.44 -9.60
C ALA A 19 -0.82 7.24 -10.88
N SER A 20 -1.08 8.56 -10.86
CA SER A 20 -0.84 9.43 -12.01
C SER A 20 0.61 9.88 -12.17
N ILE A 21 1.34 10.07 -11.06
CA ILE A 21 2.71 10.62 -11.08
C ILE A 21 3.79 9.55 -10.88
N GLY A 22 3.42 8.35 -10.44
CA GLY A 22 4.34 7.24 -10.18
C GLY A 22 5.28 7.45 -8.98
N ILE A 23 5.03 8.46 -8.14
CA ILE A 23 5.92 8.91 -7.07
C ILE A 23 5.10 9.13 -5.79
N VAL A 24 5.63 8.65 -4.66
CA VAL A 24 5.08 8.94 -3.33
C VAL A 24 5.42 10.38 -2.95
N PRO A 25 4.45 11.21 -2.50
CA PRO A 25 4.71 12.57 -2.04
C PRO A 25 5.87 12.65 -1.04
N SER A 26 6.73 13.65 -1.18
CA SER A 26 7.94 13.81 -0.35
C SER A 26 7.68 13.83 1.14
N GLU A 27 6.54 14.36 1.53
CA GLU A 27 6.05 14.51 2.90
C GLU A 27 5.62 13.18 3.50
N LEU A 28 5.32 12.19 2.66
CA LEU A 28 5.01 10.81 3.08
C LEU A 28 6.24 9.90 3.10
N GLN A 29 7.34 10.29 2.45
CA GLN A 29 8.56 9.48 2.38
C GLN A 29 9.07 8.98 3.75
N PRO A 30 9.10 9.80 4.82
CA PRO A 30 9.55 9.34 6.13
C PRO A 30 8.70 8.20 6.73
N TYR A 31 7.44 8.07 6.29
CA TYR A 31 6.50 7.06 6.80
C TYR A 31 6.48 5.79 5.95
N VAL A 32 7.07 5.78 4.75
CA VAL A 32 7.04 4.63 3.84
C VAL A 32 7.71 3.41 4.47
N GLN A 33 8.95 3.56 4.93
CA GLN A 33 9.69 2.43 5.49
C GLN A 33 9.06 1.89 6.79
N PRO A 34 8.69 2.73 7.78
CA PRO A 34 7.98 2.26 8.97
C PRO A 34 6.67 1.52 8.64
N ALA A 35 5.85 2.04 7.73
CA ALA A 35 4.60 1.41 7.35
C ALA A 35 4.82 0.06 6.64
N LEU A 36 5.86 -0.04 5.80
CA LEU A 36 6.23 -1.31 5.15
C LEU A 36 6.75 -2.34 6.15
N GLU A 37 7.48 -1.92 7.18
CA GLU A 37 7.94 -2.81 8.26
C GLU A 37 6.78 -3.34 9.10
N GLU A 38 5.84 -2.46 9.49
CA GLU A 38 4.61 -2.86 10.18
C GLU A 38 3.81 -3.86 9.36
N PHE A 39 3.55 -3.54 8.09
CA PHE A 39 2.81 -4.42 7.19
C PHE A 39 3.50 -5.77 6.98
N LYS A 40 4.84 -5.80 6.89
CA LYS A 40 5.62 -7.04 6.81
C LYS A 40 5.45 -7.91 8.06
N ASN A 41 5.45 -7.31 9.25
CA ASN A 41 5.29 -8.01 10.52
C ASN A 41 3.85 -8.53 10.71
N GLU A 42 2.85 -7.75 10.29
CA GLU A 42 1.46 -8.22 10.24
C GLU A 42 1.32 -9.43 9.31
N MET A 43 1.88 -9.35 8.11
CA MET A 43 1.86 -10.45 7.15
C MET A 43 2.55 -11.71 7.67
N ALA A 44 3.63 -11.56 8.43
CA ALA A 44 4.31 -12.67 9.08
C ALA A 44 3.45 -13.28 10.21
N SER A 45 2.78 -12.44 10.99
CA SER A 45 1.87 -12.87 12.06
C SER A 45 0.68 -13.66 11.51
N GLU A 46 0.12 -13.27 10.36
CA GLU A 46 -0.96 -13.99 9.68
C GLU A 46 -0.60 -15.44 9.30
N ILE A 47 0.68 -15.70 9.05
CA ILE A 47 1.18 -17.04 8.71
C ILE A 47 1.83 -17.76 9.90
N GLY A 48 1.63 -17.26 11.12
CA GLY A 48 2.08 -17.87 12.37
C GLY A 48 3.51 -17.55 12.77
N ILE A 49 4.10 -16.45 12.28
CA ILE A 49 5.44 -16.00 12.66
C ILE A 49 5.33 -14.67 13.42
N HIS A 50 5.25 -14.76 14.75
CA HIS A 50 4.91 -13.63 15.61
C HIS A 50 6.06 -12.65 15.86
N ASP A 51 7.32 -13.12 15.92
CA ASP A 51 8.49 -12.27 16.22
C ASP A 51 9.34 -11.95 14.98
N TYR A 52 8.70 -11.84 13.82
CA TYR A 52 9.39 -11.66 12.54
C TYR A 52 10.32 -10.44 12.49
N ALA A 53 10.03 -9.39 13.28
CA ALA A 53 10.91 -8.23 13.40
C ALA A 53 12.29 -8.60 13.98
N TYR A 54 12.31 -9.46 15.00
CA TYR A 54 13.51 -9.75 15.82
C TYR A 54 14.22 -11.05 15.44
N ILE A 55 13.49 -12.01 14.88
CA ILE A 55 14.07 -13.27 14.40
C ILE A 55 15.07 -12.96 13.27
N ASP A 56 16.21 -13.65 13.28
CA ASP A 56 17.12 -13.68 12.13
C ASP A 56 16.44 -14.43 10.98
N LYS A 57 16.34 -13.77 9.83
CA LYS A 57 15.61 -14.30 8.67
C LYS A 57 16.35 -15.50 8.07
N GLY A 58 17.62 -15.71 8.40
CA GLY A 58 18.38 -16.91 8.07
C GLY A 58 17.90 -18.18 8.80
N GLU A 59 17.27 -18.02 9.97
CA GLU A 59 16.69 -19.14 10.74
C GLU A 59 15.32 -19.57 10.18
N LEU A 60 14.69 -18.70 9.38
CA LEU A 60 13.42 -19.00 8.70
C LEU A 60 13.70 -19.68 7.36
N THR A 61 12.87 -20.67 7.01
CA THR A 61 12.96 -21.30 5.69
C THR A 61 12.70 -20.27 4.58
N SER A 62 13.36 -20.42 3.43
CA SER A 62 13.12 -19.57 2.26
C SER A 62 11.64 -19.53 1.85
N ARG A 63 10.90 -20.62 2.09
CA ARG A 63 9.46 -20.69 1.87
C ARG A 63 8.67 -19.80 2.84
N GLN A 64 9.06 -19.71 4.11
CA GLN A 64 8.42 -18.83 5.09
C GLN A 64 8.65 -17.35 4.73
N ASN A 65 9.90 -16.95 4.50
CA ASN A 65 10.24 -15.60 4.05
C ASN A 65 9.52 -15.24 2.75
N GLY A 66 9.49 -16.17 1.78
CA GLY A 66 8.79 -16.00 0.51
C GLY A 66 7.28 -15.85 0.66
N ARG A 67 6.64 -16.52 1.64
CA ARG A 67 5.21 -16.35 1.92
C ARG A 67 4.89 -14.97 2.46
N VAL A 68 5.74 -14.40 3.32
CA VAL A 68 5.58 -13.03 3.82
C VAL A 68 5.64 -12.03 2.66
N GLY A 69 6.74 -12.04 1.90
CA GLY A 69 6.92 -11.11 0.77
C GLY A 69 5.87 -11.29 -0.33
N GLY A 70 5.53 -12.54 -0.68
CA GLY A 70 4.49 -12.83 -1.65
C GLY A 70 3.09 -12.38 -1.20
N GLY A 71 2.79 -12.54 0.09
CA GLY A 71 1.54 -12.06 0.70
C GLY A 71 1.45 -10.53 0.69
N MET A 72 2.55 -9.84 1.01
CA MET A 72 2.62 -8.38 0.91
C MET A 72 2.31 -7.91 -0.51
N THR A 73 3.03 -8.43 -1.51
CA THR A 73 2.82 -8.07 -2.91
C THR A 73 1.39 -8.34 -3.35
N LYS A 74 0.82 -9.50 -2.98
CA LYS A 74 -0.57 -9.84 -3.34
C LYS A 74 -1.58 -8.82 -2.83
N LYS A 75 -1.47 -8.41 -1.55
CA LYS A 75 -2.39 -7.42 -0.97
C LYS A 75 -2.18 -6.01 -1.53
N MET A 76 -0.94 -5.60 -1.76
CA MET A 76 -0.64 -4.31 -2.39
C MET A 76 -1.21 -4.23 -3.81
N VAL A 77 -1.06 -5.29 -4.61
CA VAL A 77 -1.66 -5.37 -5.95
C VAL A 77 -3.18 -5.28 -5.85
N ALA A 78 -3.81 -6.04 -4.95
CA ALA A 78 -5.27 -5.98 -4.76
C ALA A 78 -5.76 -4.57 -4.36
N PHE A 79 -5.01 -3.87 -3.51
CA PHE A 79 -5.30 -2.47 -3.17
C PHE A 79 -5.21 -1.55 -4.40
N ALA A 80 -4.15 -1.67 -5.19
CA ALA A 80 -3.98 -0.90 -6.42
C ALA A 80 -5.09 -1.20 -7.45
N GLU A 81 -5.45 -2.47 -7.65
CA GLU A 81 -6.55 -2.89 -8.51
C GLU A 81 -7.89 -2.26 -8.08
N ALA A 82 -8.19 -2.26 -6.78
CA ALA A 82 -9.41 -1.65 -6.24
C ALA A 82 -9.46 -0.14 -6.51
N VAL A 83 -8.35 0.57 -6.31
CA VAL A 83 -8.23 2.00 -6.61
C VAL A 83 -8.44 2.27 -8.11
N LEU A 84 -7.78 1.51 -8.98
CA LEU A 84 -7.88 1.65 -10.43
C LEU A 84 -9.31 1.38 -10.92
N ALA A 85 -9.95 0.33 -10.41
CA ALA A 85 -11.34 -0.02 -10.73
C ALA A 85 -12.32 1.07 -10.28
N TRP A 86 -12.14 1.60 -9.07
CA TRP A 86 -12.96 2.70 -8.54
C TRP A 86 -12.82 3.96 -9.41
N ASP A 87 -11.61 4.30 -9.83
CA ASP A 87 -11.33 5.49 -10.64
C ASP A 87 -11.87 5.32 -12.08
N TYR A 88 -11.70 4.14 -12.67
CA TYR A 88 -12.31 3.79 -13.95
C TYR A 88 -13.84 3.91 -13.91
N ARG A 89 -14.49 3.32 -12.89
CA ARG A 89 -15.94 3.40 -12.69
C ARG A 89 -16.42 4.85 -12.64
N ASN A 90 -15.78 5.68 -11.84
CA ASN A 90 -16.21 7.07 -11.65
C ASN A 90 -16.06 7.91 -12.92
N ARG A 91 -14.98 7.72 -13.69
CA ARG A 91 -14.85 8.37 -15.01
C ARG A 91 -15.93 7.94 -15.99
N LYS A 92 -16.32 6.66 -15.98
CA LYS A 92 -17.37 6.14 -16.87
C LYS A 92 -18.77 6.64 -16.48
N MET A 93 -19.08 6.71 -15.19
CA MET A 93 -20.37 7.19 -14.70
C MET A 93 -20.58 8.68 -14.94
N ILE A 94 -19.54 9.52 -14.76
CA ILE A 94 -19.63 10.96 -15.05
C ILE A 94 -19.92 11.21 -16.53
N LYS A 95 -19.28 10.46 -17.43
CA LYS A 95 -19.49 10.59 -18.89
C LYS A 95 -20.84 10.05 -19.38
N GLY A 96 -21.54 9.23 -18.58
CA GLY A 96 -22.87 8.70 -18.92
C GLY A 96 -24.03 9.64 -18.56
N ASN A 97 -23.76 10.68 -17.76
CA ASN A 97 -24.73 11.71 -17.35
C ASN A 97 -24.48 13.07 -18.04
N SER A 98 -23.70 13.11 -19.12
CA SER A 98 -23.37 14.31 -19.90
C SER A 98 -24.01 14.28 -21.27
#